data_AF-A0A1Q6PVH7-F1
#
_entry.id   AF-A0A1Q6PVH7-F1
#
_cell.length_a   1.000
_cell.length_b   1.000
_cell.length_c   1.000
_cell.angle_alpha   90.00
_cell.angle_beta   90.00
_cell.angle_gamma   90.00
#
_symmetry.space_group_name_H-M   'P 1'
#
loop_
_entity.id
_entity.type
_entity.pdbx_description
1 polymer ?
#
loop_
_entity_poly.entity_id
_entity_poly.type
_entity_poly.pdbx_seq_one_letter_code
_entity_poly.pdbx_strand_id
1 'polypeptide(L)'
;MAEGYWIVPYSGNTYPLDVNGPTFFEDLIQFNKDSLRGPAFGFDFDITNVVDQYTACSNIMDKYYKALLSGSVDVESTIEQANAEMEAAGLNDIIAEKQAQLDAFLAQ
;
A
#
# COMPACT_ATOMS: atom_id res chain seq x y z
N MET A 1 -23.70 12.99 0.38
CA MET A 1 -23.45 11.68 -0.25
C MET A 1 -22.93 11.80 -1.68
N ALA A 2 -23.34 12.81 -2.47
CA ALA A 2 -22.82 13.02 -3.82
C ALA A 2 -21.28 13.24 -3.86
N GLU A 3 -20.70 13.93 -2.88
CA GLU A 3 -19.25 14.22 -2.82
C GLU A 3 -18.33 13.00 -2.59
N GLY A 4 -18.89 11.82 -2.30
CA GLY A 4 -18.15 10.60 -1.99
C GLY A 4 -18.29 9.50 -3.04
N TYR A 5 -18.26 9.82 -4.33
CA TYR A 5 -18.45 8.81 -5.38
C TYR A 5 -17.47 7.62 -5.28
N TRP A 6 -16.28 7.83 -4.72
CA TRP A 6 -15.23 6.80 -4.57
C TRP A 6 -15.50 5.79 -3.44
N ILE A 7 -16.44 6.04 -2.52
CA ILE A 7 -16.81 5.11 -1.43
C ILE A 7 -18.07 4.28 -1.74
N VAL A 8 -18.76 4.56 -2.86
CA VAL A 8 -19.99 3.83 -3.23
C VAL A 8 -19.71 2.78 -4.31
N PRO A 9 -20.38 1.61 -4.27
CA PRO A 9 -20.22 0.60 -5.31
C PRO A 9 -20.55 1.15 -6.68
N TYR A 10 -19.73 0.80 -7.68
CA TYR A 10 -19.96 1.15 -9.09
C TYR A 10 -20.18 2.66 -9.29
N SER A 11 -19.18 3.46 -8.97
CA SER A 11 -19.23 4.92 -9.12
C SER A 11 -19.47 5.39 -10.56
N GLY A 12 -19.10 4.58 -11.56
CA GLY A 12 -19.32 4.84 -12.98
C GLY A 12 -20.77 4.82 -13.47
N ASN A 13 -21.75 4.35 -12.67
CA ASN A 13 -23.19 4.46 -12.98
C ASN A 13 -23.86 5.63 -12.24
N THR A 14 -23.11 6.40 -11.46
CA THR A 14 -23.66 7.60 -10.80
C THR A 14 -23.71 8.77 -11.79
N TYR A 15 -24.52 9.79 -11.54
CA TYR A 15 -24.44 11.02 -12.32
C TYR A 15 -23.12 11.74 -12.03
N PRO A 16 -22.47 12.36 -13.04
CA PRO A 16 -21.28 13.16 -12.78
C PRO A 16 -21.62 14.25 -11.76
N LEU A 17 -20.71 14.50 -10.82
CA LEU A 17 -20.85 15.68 -9.98
C LEU A 17 -20.64 16.91 -10.86
N ASP A 18 -21.44 17.95 -10.64
CA ASP A 18 -21.31 19.22 -11.38
C ASP A 18 -19.88 19.79 -11.33
N VAL A 19 -19.14 19.50 -10.25
CA VAL A 19 -17.74 19.91 -10.04
C VAL A 19 -16.71 19.16 -10.90
N ASN A 20 -17.05 17.97 -11.41
CA ASN A 20 -16.12 17.12 -12.17
C ASN A 20 -16.15 17.40 -13.68
N GLY A 21 -17.15 18.14 -14.16
CA GLY A 21 -17.37 18.41 -15.57
C GLY A 21 -18.15 17.30 -16.30
N PRO A 22 -18.72 17.60 -17.48
CA PRO A 22 -19.64 16.71 -18.20
C PRO A 22 -18.97 15.45 -18.77
N THR A 23 -17.66 15.47 -19.00
CA THR A 23 -16.88 14.36 -19.60
C THR A 23 -16.24 13.43 -18.58
N PHE A 24 -16.41 13.69 -17.28
CA PHE A 24 -15.65 13.03 -16.21
C PHE A 24 -15.57 11.49 -16.34
N PHE A 25 -16.69 10.82 -16.63
CA PHE A 25 -16.67 9.36 -16.74
C PHE A 25 -16.04 8.85 -18.04
N GLU A 26 -16.14 9.61 -19.14
CA GLU A 26 -15.44 9.29 -20.38
C GLU A 26 -13.93 9.38 -20.17
N ASP A 27 -13.48 10.46 -19.53
CA ASP A 27 -12.08 10.69 -19.17
C ASP A 27 -11.57 9.63 -18.17
N LEU A 28 -12.38 9.27 -17.18
CA LEU A 28 -12.04 8.21 -16.21
C LEU A 28 -11.92 6.83 -16.87
N ILE A 29 -12.82 6.49 -17.79
CA ILE A 29 -12.75 5.23 -18.55
C ILE A 29 -11.47 5.21 -19.40
N GLN A 30 -11.13 6.31 -20.07
CA GLN A 30 -9.92 6.40 -20.88
C GLN A 30 -8.66 6.31 -20.00
N PHE A 31 -8.62 7.04 -18.88
CA PHE A 31 -7.56 6.97 -17.88
C PHE A 31 -7.33 5.54 -17.39
N ASN A 32 -8.41 4.80 -17.06
CA ASN A 32 -8.31 3.42 -16.60
C ASN A 32 -7.77 2.47 -17.68
N LYS A 33 -8.07 2.71 -18.96
CA LYS A 33 -7.54 1.92 -20.09
C LYS A 33 -6.05 2.19 -20.32
N ASP A 34 -5.64 3.44 -20.18
CA ASP A 34 -4.26 3.88 -20.43
C ASP A 34 -3.34 3.67 -19.22
N SER A 35 -3.93 3.37 -18.05
CA SER A 35 -3.19 3.13 -16.81
C SER A 35 -2.33 1.88 -16.90
N LEU A 36 -1.05 2.04 -16.59
CA LEU A 36 -0.11 0.94 -16.48
C LEU A 36 -0.38 0.16 -15.19
N ARG A 37 -0.43 -1.17 -15.31
CA ARG A 37 -0.41 -2.06 -14.15
C ARG A 37 1.02 -2.21 -13.67
N GLY A 38 1.23 -2.12 -12.36
CA GLY A 38 2.53 -2.42 -11.76
C GLY A 38 2.93 -3.88 -11.98
N PRO A 39 4.23 -4.22 -11.96
CA PRO A 39 4.70 -5.60 -12.13
C PRO A 39 4.10 -6.59 -11.13
N ALA A 40 3.85 -6.14 -9.90
CA ALA A 40 3.26 -6.94 -8.83
C ALA A 40 1.72 -6.80 -8.74
N PHE A 41 1.04 -6.32 -9.79
CA PHE A 41 -0.42 -6.17 -9.75
C PHE A 41 -1.11 -7.53 -9.61
N GLY A 42 -1.86 -7.72 -8.52
CA GLY A 42 -2.51 -8.99 -8.19
C GLY A 42 -1.69 -9.92 -7.31
N PHE A 43 -0.45 -9.55 -6.96
CA PHE A 43 0.32 -10.25 -5.95
C PHE A 43 -0.24 -9.98 -4.55
N ASP A 44 -0.46 -11.04 -3.78
CA ASP A 44 -0.82 -10.99 -2.37
C ASP A 44 0.21 -11.79 -1.56
N PHE A 45 0.72 -11.19 -0.49
CA PHE A 45 1.81 -11.77 0.28
C PHE A 45 1.26 -12.70 1.36
N ASP A 46 1.62 -13.98 1.30
CA ASP A 46 1.26 -14.95 2.32
C ASP A 46 2.25 -14.89 3.50
N ILE A 47 1.78 -14.41 4.64
CA ILE A 47 2.60 -14.27 5.84
C ILE A 47 2.78 -15.58 6.61
N THR A 48 2.15 -16.68 6.21
CA THR A 48 2.08 -17.94 6.99
C THR A 48 3.45 -18.44 7.46
N ASN A 49 4.51 -18.26 6.65
CA ASN A 49 5.87 -18.69 6.98
C ASN A 49 6.64 -17.74 7.92
N VAL A 50 6.13 -16.52 8.13
CA VAL A 50 6.81 -15.43 8.86
C VAL A 50 5.86 -14.67 9.81
N VAL A 51 4.79 -15.32 10.29
CA VAL A 51 3.72 -14.68 11.09
C VAL A 51 4.27 -13.97 12.34
N ASP A 52 5.22 -14.59 13.03
CA ASP A 52 5.78 -14.06 14.28
C ASP A 52 6.60 -12.79 14.00
N GLN A 53 7.51 -12.84 13.03
CA GLN A 53 8.31 -11.69 12.58
C GLN A 53 7.40 -10.57 12.08
N TYR A 54 6.39 -10.92 11.27
CA TYR A 54 5.44 -9.95 10.72
C TYR A 54 4.68 -9.23 11.82
N THR A 55 4.16 -9.96 12.80
CA THR A 55 3.46 -9.39 13.95
C THR A 55 4.37 -8.47 14.77
N ALA A 56 5.62 -8.88 15.03
CA ALA A 56 6.59 -8.07 15.75
C ALA A 56 6.93 -6.76 14.99
N CYS A 57 7.17 -6.86 13.67
CA CYS A 57 7.45 -5.69 12.82
C CYS A 57 6.24 -4.76 12.69
N SER A 58 5.00 -5.28 12.64
CA SER A 58 3.78 -4.46 12.63
C SER A 58 3.66 -3.61 13.90
N ASN A 59 3.95 -4.16 15.07
CA ASN A 59 3.92 -3.40 16.33
C ASN A 59 4.96 -2.26 16.34
N ILE A 60 6.15 -2.50 15.78
CA ILE A 60 7.19 -1.47 15.63
C ILE A 60 6.73 -0.41 14.63
N MET A 61 6.14 -0.80 13.50
CA MET A 61 5.58 0.13 12.53
C MET A 61 4.53 1.05 13.19
N ASP A 62 3.60 0.50 13.97
CA ASP A 62 2.57 1.29 14.68
C ASP A 62 3.15 2.30 15.66
N LYS A 63 4.28 1.98 16.31
CA LYS A 63 5.01 2.87 17.22
C LYS A 63 5.61 4.08 16.50
N TYR A 64 6.16 3.91 15.30
CA TYR A 64 6.95 4.95 14.62
C TYR A 64 6.22 5.67 13.48
N TYR A 65 5.30 4.99 12.79
CA TYR A 65 4.76 5.43 11.51
C TYR A 65 4.16 6.83 11.53
N LYS A 66 3.30 7.15 12.50
CA LYS A 66 2.59 8.45 12.55
C LYS A 66 3.55 9.62 12.77
N ALA A 67 4.52 9.45 13.66
CA ALA A 67 5.50 10.49 13.97
C ALA A 67 6.41 10.76 12.77
N LEU A 68 6.92 9.70 12.14
CA LEU A 68 7.73 9.78 10.92
C LEU A 68 6.96 10.40 9.74
N LEU A 69 5.73 9.93 9.48
CA LEU A 69 4.91 10.41 8.36
C LEU A 69 4.59 11.90 8.47
N SER A 70 4.34 12.38 9.69
CA SER A 70 4.02 13.78 9.96
C SER A 70 5.25 14.69 10.04
N GLY A 71 6.46 14.13 10.12
CA GLY A 71 7.69 14.88 10.36
C GLY A 71 7.76 15.52 11.75
N SER A 72 7.04 14.99 12.74
CA SER A 72 6.97 15.57 14.09
C SER A 72 8.17 15.25 14.99
N VAL A 73 9.16 14.53 14.46
CA VAL A 73 10.36 14.04 15.16
C VAL A 73 11.58 14.29 14.30
N ASP A 74 12.78 14.12 14.87
CA ASP A 74 14.01 14.07 14.09
C ASP A 74 14.00 12.81 13.20
N VAL A 75 13.78 13.02 11.90
CA VAL A 75 13.46 11.94 10.96
C VAL A 75 14.63 10.97 10.81
N GLU A 76 15.86 11.47 10.68
CA GLU A 76 17.03 10.63 10.43
C GLU A 76 17.29 9.68 11.60
N SER A 77 17.41 10.21 12.82
CA SER A 77 17.67 9.36 14.00
C SER A 77 16.51 8.42 14.33
N THR A 78 15.26 8.86 14.09
CA THR A 78 14.10 8.01 14.34
C THR A 78 13.99 6.87 13.33
N ILE A 79 14.33 7.10 12.06
CA ILE A 79 14.40 6.02 11.04
C ILE A 79 15.49 5.02 11.40
N GLU A 80 16.68 5.48 11.81
CA GLU A 80 17.77 4.59 12.24
C GLU A 80 17.33 3.68 13.39
N GLN A 81 16.67 4.25 14.40
CA GLN A 81 16.14 3.47 15.52
C GLN A 81 15.07 2.46 15.07
N ALA A 82 14.11 2.90 14.25
CA ALA A 82 13.03 2.03 13.77
C ALA A 82 13.59 0.86 12.95
N ASN A 83 14.56 1.11 12.06
CA ASN A 83 15.21 0.08 11.26
C ASN A 83 15.94 -0.94 12.15
N ALA A 84 16.70 -0.49 13.15
CA ALA A 84 17.39 -1.39 14.07
C ALA A 84 16.40 -2.29 14.85
N GLU A 85 15.28 -1.73 15.31
CA GLU A 85 14.23 -2.51 15.98
C GLU A 85 13.56 -3.51 15.01
N MET A 86 13.26 -3.10 13.77
CA MET A 86 12.65 -3.98 12.76
C MET A 86 13.58 -5.12 12.33
N GLU A 87 14.87 -4.83 12.10
CA GLU A 87 15.87 -5.85 11.78
C GLU A 87 16.02 -6.88 12.91
N ALA A 88 16.08 -6.42 14.16
CA ALA A 88 16.11 -7.30 15.33
C ALA A 88 14.84 -8.15 15.48
N ALA A 89 13.69 -7.65 15.00
CA ALA A 89 12.42 -8.36 14.98
C ALA A 89 12.24 -9.32 13.79
N GLY A 90 13.23 -9.42 12.89
CA GLY A 90 13.21 -10.36 11.77
C GLY A 90 12.69 -9.76 10.45
N LEU A 91 12.81 -8.44 10.25
CA LEU A 91 12.43 -7.80 8.98
C LEU A 91 13.10 -8.45 7.76
N ASN A 92 14.36 -8.88 7.90
CA ASN A 92 15.09 -9.53 6.80
C ASN A 92 14.47 -10.88 6.40
N ASP A 93 13.90 -11.62 7.34
CA ASP A 93 13.19 -12.88 7.04
C ASP A 93 11.92 -12.60 6.22
N ILE A 94 11.17 -11.56 6.59
CA ILE A 94 9.98 -11.12 5.86
C ILE A 94 10.35 -10.68 4.44
N ILE A 95 11.43 -9.91 4.28
CA ILE A 95 11.89 -9.44 2.97
C ILE A 95 12.26 -10.64 2.09
N ALA A 96 13.02 -11.60 2.63
CA ALA A 96 13.44 -12.78 1.89
C ALA A 96 12.24 -13.64 1.46
N GLU A 97 11.29 -13.90 2.36
CA GLU A 97 10.08 -14.67 2.06
C GLU A 97 9.20 -13.95 1.02
N LYS A 98 8.98 -12.64 1.19
CA LYS A 98 8.19 -11.84 0.25
C LYS A 98 8.83 -11.79 -1.14
N GLN A 99 10.15 -11.69 -1.21
CA GLN A 99 10.87 -11.73 -2.48
C GLN A 99 10.72 -13.10 -3.16
N ALA A 100 10.88 -14.19 -2.41
CA ALA A 100 10.70 -15.54 -2.95
C ALA A 100 9.28 -15.76 -3.51
N GLN A 101 8.25 -15.28 -2.80
CA GLN A 101 6.87 -15.37 -3.27
C GLN A 101 6.61 -14.46 -4.49
N LEU A 102 7.16 -13.25 -4.51
CA LEU A 102 7.05 -12.34 -5.65
C LEU A 102 7.74 -12.91 -6.89
N ASP A 103 8.92 -13.51 -6.74
CA ASP A 103 9.64 -14.15 -7.84
C ASP A 103 8.84 -15.35 -8.39
N ALA A 104 8.26 -16.16 -7.52
CA ALA A 104 7.37 -17.26 -7.91
C ALA A 104 6.08 -16.78 -8.60
N PHE A 105 5.56 -15.61 -8.21
CA PHE A 105 4.40 -14.98 -8.87
C PHE A 105 4.76 -14.47 -10.27
N LEU A 106 5.91 -13.79 -10.42
CA LEU A 106 6.35 -13.23 -11.70
C LEU A 106 6.83 -14.29 -12.72
N ALA A 107 7.10 -15.51 -12.26
CA ALA A 107 7.48 -16.62 -13.12
C ALA A 107 6.28 -17.38 -13.75
N GLN A 108 5.04 -17.01 -13.40
CA GLN A 108 3.81 -17.59 -13.96
C GLN A 108 3.38 -16.90 -15.25
#